data_AF-A0A959AUW6-F1
#
_entry.id   AF-A0A959AUW6-F1
#
_cell.length_a   1.000
_cell.length_b   1.000
_cell.length_c   1.000
_cell.angle_alpha   90.00
_cell.angle_beta   90.00
_cell.angle_gamma   90.00
#
_symmetry.space_group_name_H-M   'P 1'
#
loop_
_entity.id
_entity.type
_entity.pdbx_description
1 polymer ?
#
loop_
_entity_poly.entity_id
_entity_poly.type
_entity_poly.pdbx_seq_one_letter_code
_entity_poly.pdbx_strand_id
1 'polypeptide(L)'
;WQDHDYTFYPEWRIRISWVEDSLLHEMAYNGKRVSKTIDGRADTTADQQALLNSIMSSTFVMSIPFKLLDESVQLAYIGTDTLENGPIVEAIRASYTLGQYDSHSTPDTWWHYFDKNDSRLLAYVVRHSDHFSYVKNLNFTTAGGFLLPAERESYRVDSRRNILYLRAKYRYTDYEVER
;
A
#
# COMPACT_ATOMS: atom_id res chain seq x y z
N TRP A 1 -11.35 -6.67 12.19
CA TRP A 1 -11.68 -5.92 10.96
C TRP A 1 -11.31 -4.48 11.19
N GLN A 2 -10.77 -3.80 10.17
CA GLN A 2 -10.45 -2.38 10.23
C GLN A 2 -11.30 -1.69 9.17
N ASP A 3 -11.80 -0.51 9.51
CA ASP A 3 -12.53 0.38 8.62
C ASP A 3 -11.65 1.59 8.29
N HIS A 4 -11.64 2.00 7.03
CA HIS A 4 -10.72 3.03 6.53
C HIS A 4 -11.45 4.05 5.67
N ASP A 5 -11.47 5.31 6.12
CA ASP A 5 -11.99 6.44 5.36
C ASP A 5 -10.84 7.31 4.86
N TYR A 6 -10.84 7.61 3.57
CA TYR A 6 -9.86 8.49 2.94
C TYR A 6 -10.58 9.65 2.25
N THR A 7 -10.39 10.86 2.75
CA THR A 7 -10.84 12.11 2.10
C THR A 7 -9.62 12.80 1.51
N PHE A 8 -9.58 13.01 0.19
CA PHE A 8 -8.45 13.69 -0.46
C PHE A 8 -8.69 15.19 -0.70
N TYR A 9 -9.95 15.62 -0.83
CA TYR A 9 -10.36 17.00 -1.08
C TYR A 9 -11.61 17.35 -0.24
N PRO A 10 -11.80 18.60 0.23
CA PRO A 10 -10.90 19.76 0.13
C PRO A 10 -9.69 19.69 1.07
N GLU A 11 -9.76 18.85 2.09
CA GLU A 11 -8.68 18.63 3.04
C GLU A 11 -8.34 17.14 3.07
N TRP A 12 -7.04 16.85 3.06
CA TRP A 12 -6.58 15.47 3.14
C TRP A 12 -6.77 14.94 4.56
N ARG A 13 -7.72 14.02 4.74
CA ARG A 13 -8.06 13.38 6.00
C ARG A 13 -8.07 11.87 5.84
N ILE A 14 -7.57 11.18 6.85
CA ILE A 14 -7.62 9.71 6.91
C ILE A 14 -8.13 9.33 8.28
N ARG A 15 -9.08 8.40 8.33
CA ARG A 15 -9.53 7.76 9.57
C ARG A 15 -9.38 6.25 9.41
N ILE A 16 -8.84 5.60 10.42
CA ILE A 16 -8.74 4.15 10.50
C ILE A 16 -9.29 3.74 11.85
N SER A 17 -10.30 2.87 11.87
CA SER A 17 -10.93 2.42 13.12
C SER A 17 -10.97 0.90 13.21
N TRP A 18 -10.85 0.38 14.43
CA TRP A 18 -10.98 -1.05 14.71
C TRP A 18 -11.39 -1.28 16.17
N VAL A 19 -11.93 -2.47 16.43
CA VAL A 19 -12.23 -2.92 17.80
C VAL A 19 -11.19 -3.94 18.22
N GLU A 20 -10.57 -3.71 19.37
CA GLU A 20 -9.61 -4.60 20.03
C GLU A 20 -9.95 -4.65 21.52
N ASP A 21 -10.01 -5.85 22.10
CA ASP A 21 -10.40 -6.04 23.51
C ASP A 21 -11.69 -5.33 23.95
N SER A 22 -12.66 -5.24 23.04
CA SER A 22 -13.95 -4.52 23.21
C SER A 22 -13.84 -2.99 23.30
N LEU A 23 -12.64 -2.43 23.08
CA LEU A 23 -12.41 -0.99 23.00
C LEU A 23 -12.39 -0.56 21.54
N LEU A 24 -12.95 0.60 21.23
CA LEU A 24 -12.84 1.24 19.92
C LEU A 24 -11.53 2.00 19.83
N HIS A 25 -10.67 1.58 18.91
CA HIS A 25 -9.45 2.26 18.56
C HIS A 25 -9.66 3.08 17.29
N GLU A 26 -9.15 4.30 17.28
CA GLU A 26 -9.18 5.16 16.09
C GLU A 26 -7.83 5.84 15.89
N MET A 27 -7.31 5.81 14.67
CA MET A 27 -6.22 6.67 14.21
C MET A 27 -6.78 7.67 13.20
N ALA A 28 -6.42 8.95 13.37
CA ALA A 28 -6.87 10.01 12.48
C ALA A 28 -5.69 10.88 12.03
N TYR A 29 -5.70 11.29 10.77
CA TYR A 29 -4.80 12.28 10.19
C TYR A 29 -5.62 13.39 9.53
N ASN A 30 -5.24 14.64 9.74
CA ASN A 30 -5.97 15.81 9.25
C ASN A 30 -5.15 16.70 8.29
N GLY A 31 -4.13 16.14 7.64
CA GLY A 31 -3.23 16.89 6.76
C GLY A 31 -2.09 17.58 7.48
N LYS A 32 -2.11 17.64 8.83
CA LYS A 32 -1.08 18.30 9.64
C LYS A 32 -0.62 17.49 10.83
N ARG A 33 -1.53 16.76 11.47
CA ARG A 33 -1.28 16.02 12.70
C ARG A 33 -1.93 14.65 12.62
N VAL A 34 -1.31 13.72 13.34
CA VAL A 34 -1.88 12.41 13.61
C VAL A 34 -2.37 12.38 15.06
N SER A 35 -3.42 11.61 15.32
CA SER A 35 -3.93 11.35 16.67
C SER A 35 -4.42 9.92 16.77
N LYS A 36 -4.39 9.39 17.99
CA LYS A 36 -5.01 8.11 18.32
C LYS A 36 -5.96 8.28 19.50
N THR A 37 -7.12 7.63 19.44
CA THR A 37 -8.05 7.52 20.57
C THR A 37 -8.36 6.07 20.89
N ILE A 38 -8.70 5.81 22.16
CA ILE A 38 -9.21 4.55 22.68
C ILE A 38 -10.49 4.88 23.44
N ASP A 39 -11.64 4.37 22.99
CA ASP A 39 -12.98 4.72 23.47
C ASP A 39 -13.20 6.24 23.55
N GLY A 40 -12.78 6.96 22.50
CA GLY A 40 -12.90 8.40 22.38
C GLY A 40 -11.96 9.21 23.29
N ARG A 41 -11.11 8.55 24.09
CA ARG A 41 -10.08 9.21 24.91
C ARG A 41 -8.76 9.25 24.16
N ALA A 42 -8.10 10.40 24.15
CA ALA A 42 -6.81 10.55 23.50
C ALA A 42 -5.75 9.62 24.12
N ASP A 43 -5.09 8.83 23.29
CA ASP A 43 -3.90 8.06 23.67
C ASP A 43 -2.67 8.96 23.51
N THR A 44 -2.32 9.68 24.58
CA THR A 44 -1.18 10.59 24.61
C THR A 44 0.17 9.87 24.71
N THR A 45 0.15 8.55 24.89
CA THR A 45 1.37 7.73 25.00
C THR A 45 1.84 7.20 23.65
N ALA A 46 1.00 7.31 22.61
CA ALA A 46 1.32 6.82 21.28
C ALA A 46 2.44 7.63 20.61
N ASP A 47 3.41 6.90 20.05
CA ASP A 47 4.47 7.46 19.21
C ASP A 47 3.88 8.07 17.93
N GLN A 48 4.00 9.39 17.80
CA GLN A 48 3.45 10.15 16.68
C GLN A 48 4.04 9.73 15.34
N GLN A 49 5.34 9.41 15.29
CA GLN A 49 5.98 8.98 14.05
C GLN A 49 5.50 7.58 13.65
N ALA A 50 5.35 6.68 14.62
CA ALA A 50 4.83 5.35 14.37
C ALA A 50 3.38 5.40 13.86
N LEU A 51 2.53 6.27 14.44
CA LEU A 51 1.16 6.47 13.97
C LEU A 51 1.13 7.02 12.54
N LEU A 52 1.94 8.05 12.25
CA LEU A 52 2.03 8.62 10.92
C LEU A 52 2.47 7.56 9.90
N ASN A 53 3.49 6.77 10.22
CA ASN A 53 3.97 5.68 9.36
C ASN A 53 2.88 4.64 9.11
N SER A 54 2.09 4.27 10.13
CA SER A 54 0.98 3.33 10.00
C SER A 54 -0.12 3.87 9.08
N ILE A 55 -0.52 5.13 9.26
CA ILE A 55 -1.52 5.79 8.40
C ILE A 55 -1.01 5.86 6.96
N MET A 56 0.21 6.35 6.73
CA MET A 56 0.76 6.45 5.38
C MET A 56 0.89 5.07 4.72
N SER A 57 1.27 4.04 5.48
CA SER A 57 1.33 2.65 5.02
C SER A 57 -0.03 2.14 4.52
N SER A 58 -1.14 2.53 5.18
CA SER A 58 -2.48 2.13 4.77
C SER A 58 -2.87 2.66 3.38
N THR A 59 -2.38 3.85 3.01
CA THR A 59 -2.69 4.46 1.72
C THR A 59 -2.09 3.71 0.54
N PHE A 60 -1.05 2.89 0.74
CA PHE A 60 -0.35 2.20 -0.36
C PHE A 60 -1.27 1.24 -1.12
N VAL A 61 -2.25 0.61 -0.47
CA VAL A 61 -3.18 -0.31 -1.14
C VAL A 61 -3.89 0.38 -2.29
N MET A 62 -4.31 1.63 -2.05
CA MET A 62 -5.06 2.45 -3.00
C MET A 62 -4.15 3.24 -3.93
N SER A 63 -2.96 3.62 -3.47
CA SER A 63 -2.12 4.62 -4.15
C SER A 63 -1.02 4.06 -5.04
N ILE A 64 -0.62 2.79 -4.94
CA ILE A 64 0.57 2.27 -5.65
C ILE A 64 0.58 2.57 -7.16
N PRO A 65 -0.50 2.36 -7.94
CA PRO A 65 -0.49 2.71 -9.36
C PRO A 65 -0.28 4.21 -9.61
N PHE A 66 -0.84 5.06 -8.75
CA PHE A 66 -0.77 6.52 -8.89
C PHE A 66 0.57 7.09 -8.44
N LYS A 67 1.21 6.49 -7.43
CA LYS A 67 2.56 6.90 -6.96
C LYS A 67 3.65 6.76 -8.03
N LEU A 68 3.42 5.96 -9.07
CA LEU A 68 4.34 5.86 -10.20
C LEU A 68 4.34 7.13 -11.07
N LEU A 69 3.36 8.01 -10.90
CA LEU A 69 3.26 9.28 -11.61
C LEU A 69 3.97 10.43 -10.89
N ASP A 70 4.49 10.21 -9.68
CA ASP A 70 5.18 11.26 -8.93
C ASP A 70 6.46 11.68 -9.67
N GLU A 71 6.73 13.00 -9.74
CA GLU A 71 7.92 13.54 -10.41
C GLU A 71 9.24 13.01 -9.81
N SER A 72 9.20 12.57 -8.56
CA SER A 72 10.34 12.03 -7.81
C SER A 72 10.76 10.60 -8.23
N VAL A 73 9.94 9.90 -9.02
CA VAL A 73 10.18 8.49 -9.37
C VAL A 73 11.02 8.37 -10.63
N GLN A 74 12.10 7.62 -10.52
CA GLN A 74 12.84 7.15 -11.68
C GLN A 74 12.30 5.79 -12.11
N LEU A 75 11.63 5.75 -13.25
CA LEU A 75 11.07 4.55 -13.84
C LEU A 75 12.02 3.95 -14.88
N ALA A 76 12.17 2.63 -14.85
CA ALA A 76 12.87 1.87 -15.88
C ALA A 76 12.05 0.66 -16.28
N TYR A 77 11.79 0.49 -17.58
CA TYR A 77 11.19 -0.73 -18.11
C TYR A 77 12.23 -1.85 -18.11
N ILE A 78 11.89 -2.98 -17.49
CA ILE A 78 12.79 -4.12 -17.28
C ILE A 78 12.58 -5.19 -18.36
N GLY A 79 11.40 -5.23 -18.98
CA GLY A 79 11.03 -6.24 -19.96
C GLY A 79 9.86 -7.12 -19.51
N THR A 80 9.60 -8.16 -20.29
CA THR A 80 8.61 -9.17 -19.96
C THR A 80 9.15 -10.18 -18.94
N ASP A 81 8.31 -10.59 -18.00
CA ASP A 81 8.59 -11.61 -16.97
C ASP A 81 7.40 -12.60 -16.90
N THR A 82 7.58 -13.70 -16.17
CA THR A 82 6.52 -14.68 -15.87
C THR A 82 6.39 -14.86 -14.36
N LEU A 83 5.20 -14.58 -13.84
CA LEU A 83 4.88 -14.79 -12.42
C LEU A 83 4.58 -16.28 -12.15
N GLU A 84 4.53 -16.66 -10.88
CA GLU A 84 4.20 -18.04 -10.52
C GLU A 84 2.80 -18.39 -11.06
N ASN A 85 2.65 -19.63 -11.52
CA ASN A 85 1.44 -20.14 -12.17
C ASN A 85 1.18 -19.60 -13.59
N GLY A 86 2.15 -18.90 -14.20
CA GLY A 86 2.17 -18.63 -15.64
C GLY A 86 1.70 -17.26 -16.18
N PRO A 87 1.18 -16.29 -15.39
CA PRO A 87 0.88 -14.96 -15.94
C PRO A 87 2.12 -14.30 -16.54
N ILE A 88 2.00 -13.83 -17.78
CA ILE A 88 3.03 -13.04 -18.46
C ILE A 88 2.79 -11.56 -18.11
N VAL A 89 3.84 -10.89 -17.68
CA VAL A 89 3.77 -9.51 -17.16
C VAL A 89 4.81 -8.60 -17.77
N GLU A 90 4.51 -7.31 -17.82
CA GLU A 90 5.46 -6.25 -18.10
C GLU A 90 5.99 -5.68 -16.78
N ALA A 91 7.32 -5.71 -16.61
CA ALA A 91 7.98 -5.32 -15.38
C ALA A 91 8.53 -3.89 -15.47
N ILE A 92 8.17 -3.05 -14.49
CA ILE A 92 8.68 -1.68 -14.34
C ILE A 92 9.39 -1.58 -12.99
N ARG A 93 10.65 -1.13 -13.01
CA ARG A 93 11.38 -0.79 -11.78
C ARG A 93 11.14 0.68 -11.46
N ALA A 94 10.77 0.95 -10.22
CA ALA A 94 10.68 2.28 -9.65
C ALA A 94 11.76 2.46 -8.56
N SER A 95 12.51 3.55 -8.68
CA SER A 95 13.48 3.99 -7.68
C SER A 95 13.14 5.40 -7.25
N TYR A 96 13.07 5.63 -5.94
CA TYR A 96 12.64 6.90 -5.37
C TYR A 96 13.86 7.70 -4.90
N THR A 97 13.96 8.94 -5.37
CA THR A 97 15.08 9.82 -5.05
C THR A 97 14.84 10.49 -3.69
N LEU A 98 15.63 10.13 -2.68
CA LEU A 98 15.50 10.71 -1.33
C LEU A 98 15.93 12.19 -1.31
N GLY A 99 15.21 13.01 -0.53
CA GLY A 99 15.64 14.35 -0.16
C GLY A 99 15.27 15.49 -1.12
N GLN A 100 14.57 15.19 -2.22
CA GLN A 100 14.05 16.23 -3.14
C GLN A 100 12.53 16.42 -3.01
N TYR A 101 11.79 15.40 -2.54
CA TYR A 101 10.33 15.41 -2.38
C TYR A 101 9.90 14.56 -1.17
N ASP A 102 8.82 14.93 -0.47
CA ASP A 102 8.31 14.27 0.76
C ASP A 102 7.64 12.89 0.53
N SER A 103 7.65 12.38 -0.69
CA SER A 103 6.87 11.20 -1.09
C SER A 103 7.40 9.87 -0.53
N HIS A 104 8.68 9.79 -0.14
CA HIS A 104 9.34 8.55 0.31
C HIS A 104 10.31 8.73 1.49
N SER A 105 10.17 7.86 2.49
CA SER A 105 11.01 7.83 3.70
C SER A 105 12.20 6.87 3.62
N THR A 106 12.26 6.00 2.61
CA THR A 106 13.31 4.99 2.41
C THR A 106 13.73 4.88 0.94
N PRO A 107 14.99 4.53 0.65
CA PRO A 107 15.49 4.39 -0.73
C PRO A 107 15.09 3.04 -1.35
N ASP A 108 13.92 2.52 -0.99
CA ASP A 108 13.48 1.19 -1.39
C ASP A 108 13.34 1.12 -2.91
N THR A 109 13.76 -0.01 -3.49
CA THR A 109 13.59 -0.28 -4.92
C THR A 109 12.39 -1.17 -5.13
N TRP A 110 11.52 -0.77 -6.05
CA TRP A 110 10.27 -1.47 -6.33
C TRP A 110 10.30 -2.04 -7.74
N TRP A 111 9.71 -3.21 -7.91
CA TRP A 111 9.40 -3.81 -9.20
C TRP A 111 7.90 -4.05 -9.26
N HIS A 112 7.22 -3.42 -10.21
CA HIS A 112 5.80 -3.55 -10.46
C HIS A 112 5.57 -4.47 -11.67
N TYR A 113 4.64 -5.40 -11.54
CA TYR A 113 4.34 -6.41 -12.55
C TYR A 113 2.90 -6.23 -13.05
N PHE A 114 2.77 -5.71 -14.26
CA PHE A 114 1.49 -5.45 -14.90
C PHE A 114 1.14 -6.60 -15.85
N ASP A 115 -0.10 -7.10 -15.80
CA ASP A 115 -0.59 -8.10 -16.75
C ASP A 115 -0.38 -7.60 -18.19
N LYS A 116 0.23 -8.43 -19.04
CA LYS A 116 0.54 -8.05 -20.42
C LYS A 116 -0.71 -7.77 -21.27
N ASN A 117 -1.87 -8.34 -20.90
CA ASN A 117 -3.09 -8.25 -21.70
C ASN A 117 -3.93 -7.02 -21.37
N ASP A 118 -4.05 -6.68 -20.08
CA ASP A 118 -4.96 -5.62 -19.60
C ASP A 118 -4.30 -4.59 -18.69
N SER A 119 -2.99 -4.68 -18.49
CA SER A 119 -2.18 -3.72 -17.71
C SER A 119 -2.59 -3.57 -16.25
N ARG A 120 -3.36 -4.51 -15.68
CA ARG A 120 -3.64 -4.49 -14.23
C ARG A 120 -2.39 -4.87 -13.43
N LEU A 121 -2.19 -4.21 -12.29
CA LEU A 121 -1.06 -4.52 -11.40
C LEU A 121 -1.30 -5.84 -10.67
N LEU A 122 -0.70 -6.93 -11.15
CA LEU A 122 -0.87 -8.26 -10.55
C LEU A 122 -0.02 -8.44 -9.30
N ALA A 123 1.17 -7.86 -9.27
CA ALA A 123 2.08 -8.00 -8.14
C ALA A 123 3.13 -6.90 -8.10
N TYR A 124 3.84 -6.82 -6.98
CA TYR A 124 5.08 -6.05 -6.88
C TYR A 124 6.07 -6.67 -5.89
N VAL A 125 7.36 -6.47 -6.14
CA VAL A 125 8.45 -6.78 -5.21
C VAL A 125 9.04 -5.48 -4.70
N VAL A 126 9.32 -5.41 -3.40
CA VAL A 126 10.04 -4.31 -2.78
C VAL A 126 11.32 -4.85 -2.16
N ARG A 127 12.44 -4.22 -2.49
CA ARG A 127 13.71 -4.43 -1.78
C ARG A 127 13.82 -3.37 -0.69
N HIS A 128 13.75 -3.84 0.55
CA HIS A 128 14.12 -3.09 1.74
C HIS A 128 15.61 -3.29 2.06
N SER A 129 16.12 -2.60 3.07
CA SER A 129 17.53 -2.67 3.48
C SER A 129 17.97 -4.08 3.90
N ASP A 130 17.08 -4.84 4.54
CA ASP A 130 17.36 -6.15 5.13
C ASP A 130 16.63 -7.31 4.43
N HIS A 131 15.65 -7.04 3.57
CA HIS A 131 14.83 -8.09 2.97
C HIS A 131 14.08 -7.71 1.69
N PHE A 132 13.46 -8.71 1.07
CA PHE A 132 12.53 -8.54 -0.04
C PHE A 132 11.10 -8.92 0.38
N SER A 133 10.15 -8.06 0.05
CA SER A 133 8.72 -8.31 0.21
C SER A 133 8.09 -8.50 -1.16
N TYR A 134 7.30 -9.55 -1.34
CA TYR A 134 6.55 -9.81 -2.56
C TYR A 134 5.06 -9.77 -2.26
N VAL A 135 4.31 -8.93 -2.96
CA VAL A 135 2.86 -8.78 -2.74
C VAL A 135 2.11 -9.09 -4.01
N LYS A 136 1.10 -9.95 -3.89
CA LYS A 136 0.26 -10.41 -4.98
C LYS A 136 -1.15 -9.88 -4.79
N ASN A 137 -1.73 -9.31 -5.84
CA ASN A 137 -3.15 -8.99 -5.92
C ASN A 137 -3.85 -10.20 -6.55
N LEU A 138 -4.61 -10.93 -5.75
CA LEU A 138 -5.21 -12.22 -6.14
C LEU A 138 -6.58 -12.05 -6.76
N ASN A 139 -7.32 -11.04 -6.31
CA ASN A 139 -8.64 -10.72 -6.81
C ASN A 139 -8.85 -9.20 -6.81
N PHE A 140 -9.77 -8.75 -7.65
CA PHE A 140 -10.09 -7.34 -7.84
C PHE A 140 -11.59 -7.12 -7.79
N THR A 141 -11.98 -5.90 -7.47
CA THR A 141 -13.36 -5.43 -7.55
C THR A 141 -13.39 -4.04 -8.17
N THR A 142 -14.56 -3.65 -8.68
CA THR A 142 -14.76 -2.32 -9.27
C THR A 142 -15.63 -1.47 -8.36
N ALA A 143 -15.17 -0.27 -8.03
CA ALA A 143 -15.93 0.72 -7.28
C ALA A 143 -15.68 2.12 -7.84
N GLY A 144 -16.74 2.91 -8.08
CA GLY A 144 -16.60 4.28 -8.58
C GLY A 144 -15.87 4.42 -9.93
N GLY A 145 -15.81 3.35 -10.73
CA GLY A 145 -15.03 3.32 -11.99
C GLY A 145 -13.55 2.94 -11.84
N PHE A 146 -13.08 2.64 -10.62
CA PHE A 146 -11.74 2.17 -10.34
C PHE A 146 -11.69 0.65 -10.18
N LEU A 147 -10.62 0.02 -10.68
CA LEU A 147 -10.30 -1.38 -10.40
C LEU A 147 -9.38 -1.44 -9.17
N LEU A 148 -9.87 -2.05 -8.09
CA LEU A 148 -9.22 -2.06 -6.77
C LEU A 148 -8.91 -3.50 -6.32
N PRO A 149 -7.80 -3.75 -5.61
CA PRO A 149 -7.53 -5.07 -5.04
C PRO A 149 -8.59 -5.48 -4.01
N ALA A 150 -9.21 -6.64 -4.17
CA ALA A 150 -10.15 -7.20 -3.19
C ALA A 150 -9.47 -8.23 -2.27
N GLU A 151 -8.49 -8.97 -2.80
CA GLU A 151 -7.72 -9.95 -2.02
C GLU A 151 -6.24 -9.85 -2.34
N ARG A 152 -5.40 -9.88 -1.30
CA ARG A 152 -3.95 -9.76 -1.43
C ARG A 152 -3.23 -10.70 -0.49
N GLU A 153 -2.05 -11.13 -0.91
CA GLU A 153 -1.13 -11.86 -0.05
C GLU A 153 0.24 -11.22 -0.09
N SER A 154 0.88 -11.10 1.07
CA SER A 154 2.26 -10.64 1.18
C SER A 154 3.16 -11.77 1.64
N TYR A 155 4.34 -11.83 1.06
CA TYR A 155 5.32 -12.88 1.25
C TYR A 155 6.68 -12.28 1.58
N ARG A 156 7.45 -13.02 2.37
CA ARG A 156 8.89 -12.85 2.43
C ARG A 156 9.49 -13.68 1.30
N VAL A 157 10.39 -13.07 0.52
CA VAL A 157 11.06 -13.76 -0.59
C VAL A 157 12.57 -13.53 -0.53
N ASP A 158 13.33 -14.35 -1.25
CA ASP A 158 14.75 -14.09 -1.53
C ASP A 158 14.94 -13.12 -2.71
N SER A 159 16.19 -12.82 -3.07
CA SER A 159 16.53 -11.92 -4.19
C SER A 159 16.12 -12.45 -5.57
N ARG A 160 15.72 -13.72 -5.67
CA ARG A 160 15.23 -14.37 -6.89
C ARG A 160 13.70 -14.54 -6.89
N ARG A 161 12.99 -13.90 -5.95
CA ARG A 161 11.53 -14.03 -5.75
C ARG A 161 11.09 -15.43 -5.31
N ASN A 162 12.00 -16.30 -4.84
CA ASN A 162 11.57 -17.56 -4.24
C ASN A 162 10.86 -17.28 -2.91
N ILE A 163 9.66 -17.84 -2.74
CA ILE A 163 8.86 -17.66 -1.53
C ILE A 163 9.52 -18.38 -0.35
N LEU A 164 9.83 -17.62 0.70
CA LEU A 164 10.31 -18.15 1.96
C LEU A 164 9.14 -18.48 2.90
N TYR A 165 8.22 -17.53 3.09
CA TYR A 165 7.00 -17.73 3.87
C TYR A 165 5.94 -16.65 3.60
N LEU A 166 4.67 -17.00 3.85
CA LEU A 166 3.54 -16.07 3.85
C LEU A 166 3.61 -15.16 5.08
N ARG A 167 3.50 -13.84 4.87
CA ARG A 167 3.48 -12.85 5.95
C ARG A 167 2.07 -12.47 6.37
N ALA A 168 1.19 -12.23 5.40
CA ALA A 168 -0.18 -11.83 5.68
C ALA A 168 -1.11 -12.10 4.49
N LYS A 169 -2.39 -12.25 4.81
CA LYS A 169 -3.50 -12.24 3.86
C LYS A 169 -4.37 -11.04 4.16
N TYR A 170 -4.84 -10.38 3.12
CA TYR A 170 -5.70 -9.21 3.23
C TYR A 170 -6.96 -9.46 2.39
N ARG A 171 -8.10 -9.07 2.95
CA ARG A 171 -9.37 -9.00 2.24
C ARG A 171 -9.93 -7.60 2.44
N TYR A 172 -10.33 -6.99 1.34
CA TYR A 172 -10.94 -5.67 1.30
C TYR A 172 -12.34 -5.82 0.71
N THR A 173 -13.32 -5.23 1.38
CA THR A 173 -14.73 -5.27 1.00
C THR A 173 -15.31 -3.87 1.11
N ASP A 174 -16.53 -3.70 0.60
CA ASP A 174 -17.35 -2.50 0.86
C ASP A 174 -16.69 -1.20 0.40
N TYR A 175 -15.97 -1.25 -0.73
CA TYR A 175 -15.42 -0.06 -1.35
C TYR A 175 -16.54 0.89 -1.81
N GLU A 176 -16.51 2.10 -1.26
CA GLU A 176 -17.35 3.20 -1.68
C GLU A 176 -16.47 4.36 -2.16
N VAL A 177 -16.91 5.03 -3.24
CA VAL A 177 -16.24 6.20 -3.80
C VAL A 177 -17.27 7.30 -3.93
N GLU A 178 -17.16 8.29 -3.05
CA GLU A 178 -18.01 9.47 -3.04
C GLU A 178 -17.37 10.62 -3.86
N ARG A 179 -18.19 11.53 -4.38
CA ARG A 179 -17.77 12.69 -5.18
C ARG A 179 -17.86 13.99 -4.39
#